data_AF-D5X0R5-F1
#
_entry.id   AF-D5X0R5-F1
#
_cell.length_a   1.000
_cell.length_b   1.000
_cell.length_c   1.000
_cell.angle_alpha   90.00
_cell.angle_beta   90.00
_cell.angle_gamma   90.00
#
_symmetry.space_group_name_H-M   'P 1'
#
loop_
_entity.id
_entity.type
_entity.pdbx_description
1 polymer ?
#
loop_
_entity_poly.entity_id
_entity_poly.type
_entity_poly.pdbx_seq_one_letter_code
_entity_poly.pdbx_strand_id
1 'polypeptide(L)'
;MVPTATAHIVSRSLPDNLQIRAATGPQGIPVQEYIGADGSLFAITWAGPQRVQAQDMVRHFFPQASAENAHAAHGLQAVVRSARQSWGNEGVAYLPALMPMDFDPNGLAP
;
A
#
# COMPACT_ATOMS: atom_id res chain seq x y z
N MET A 1 4.37 -24.84 22.86
CA MET A 1 5.15 -24.67 21.62
C MET A 1 4.35 -23.71 20.74
N VAL A 2 4.75 -22.44 20.65
CA VAL A 2 4.04 -21.42 19.88
C VAL A 2 4.53 -21.46 18.43
N PRO A 3 3.66 -21.51 17.40
CA PRO A 3 4.10 -21.31 16.04
C PRO A 3 4.41 -19.82 15.83
N THR A 4 5.69 -19.49 15.73
CA THR A 4 6.15 -18.21 15.16
C THR A 4 5.70 -18.18 13.71
N ALA A 5 4.67 -17.38 13.40
CA ALA A 5 4.28 -17.10 12.03
C ALA A 5 5.47 -16.45 11.32
N THR A 6 6.16 -17.24 10.49
CA THR A 6 7.24 -16.75 9.65
C THR A 6 6.58 -15.93 8.55
N ALA A 7 6.62 -14.61 8.66
CA ALA A 7 6.26 -13.76 7.54
C ALA A 7 7.35 -13.96 6.48
N HIS A 8 7.02 -14.66 5.40
CA HIS A 8 7.87 -14.78 4.23
C HIS A 8 7.93 -13.39 3.58
N ILE A 9 8.89 -12.57 4.00
CA ILE A 9 9.18 -11.31 3.33
C ILE A 9 9.66 -11.73 1.93
N VAL A 10 8.80 -11.55 0.94
CA VAL A 10 9.16 -11.73 -0.46
C VAL A 10 10.21 -10.66 -0.77
N SER A 11 11.48 -11.02 -0.66
CA SER A 11 12.62 -10.20 -1.05
C SER A 11 12.67 -10.07 -2.58
N ARG A 12 11.71 -9.36 -3.17
CA ARG A 12 11.99 -8.67 -4.43
C ARG A 12 13.08 -7.65 -4.11
N SER A 13 14.09 -7.52 -4.96
CA SER A 13 15.24 -6.63 -4.77
C SER A 13 14.77 -5.19 -4.59
N LEU A 14 14.51 -4.82 -3.34
CA LEU A 14 14.12 -3.47 -2.94
C LEU A 14 15.40 -2.85 -2.34
N PRO A 15 15.62 -1.55 -2.53
CA PRO A 15 16.81 -0.90 -1.98
C PRO A 15 16.92 -1.22 -0.49
N ASP A 16 18.13 -1.43 0.04
CA ASP A 16 18.38 -1.89 1.43
C ASP A 16 17.66 -1.06 2.52
N ASN A 17 17.21 0.14 2.18
CA ASN A 17 16.48 1.05 3.06
C ASN A 17 14.95 1.01 2.90
N LEU A 18 14.39 0.08 2.12
CA LEU A 18 12.96 -0.10 1.97
C LEU A 18 12.47 -1.26 2.84
N GLN A 19 11.51 -0.99 3.71
CA GLN A 19 10.86 -2.01 4.53
C GLN A 19 9.49 -2.36 3.97
N ILE A 20 9.22 -3.65 3.76
CA ILE A 20 7.87 -4.14 3.48
C ILE A 20 7.32 -4.83 4.71
N ARG A 21 6.14 -4.41 5.15
CA ARG A 21 5.40 -5.05 6.25
C ARG A 21 4.09 -5.61 5.75
N ALA A 22 3.78 -6.85 6.12
CA ALA A 22 2.45 -7.37 5.90
C ALA A 22 1.52 -6.85 7.01
N ALA A 23 0.42 -6.24 6.62
CA ALA A 23 -0.62 -5.70 7.48
C ALA A 23 -1.98 -6.24 7.08
N THR A 24 -2.96 -6.02 7.95
CA THR A 24 -4.34 -6.41 7.68
C THR A 24 -5.16 -5.13 7.53
N GLY A 25 -5.67 -4.90 6.33
CA GLY A 25 -6.50 -3.76 6.02
C GLY A 25 -7.94 -3.92 6.54
N PRO A 26 -8.80 -2.91 6.26
CA PRO A 26 -10.23 -2.99 6.52
C PRO A 26 -10.81 -4.30 5.99
N GLN A 27 -11.70 -4.91 6.79
CA GLN A 27 -12.38 -6.18 6.48
C GLN A 27 -11.48 -7.42 6.47
N GLY A 28 -10.25 -7.35 7.00
CA GLY A 28 -9.37 -8.53 7.10
C GLY A 28 -8.57 -8.81 5.83
N ILE A 29 -8.52 -7.87 4.89
CA ILE A 29 -7.80 -8.01 3.63
C ILE A 29 -6.29 -8.00 3.91
N PRO A 30 -5.49 -8.93 3.36
CA PRO A 30 -4.04 -8.84 3.44
C PRO A 30 -3.55 -7.64 2.63
N VAL A 31 -2.80 -6.77 3.30
CA VAL A 31 -2.18 -5.56 2.75
C VAL A 31 -0.67 -5.67 2.94
N GLN A 32 0.12 -5.16 2.01
CA GLN A 32 1.55 -4.95 2.20
C GLN A 32 1.83 -3.46 2.25
N GLU A 33 2.46 -3.03 3.33
CA GLU A 33 2.90 -1.67 3.60
C GLU A 33 4.34 -1.49 3.14
N TYR A 34 4.60 -0.44 2.39
CA TYR A 34 5.91 -0.07 1.88
C TYR A 34 6.37 1.20 2.60
N ILE A 35 7.41 1.02 3.40
CA ILE A 35 7.96 2.02 4.28
C ILE A 35 9.33 2.42 3.74
N GLY A 36 9.52 3.72 3.55
CA GLY A 36 10.77 4.29 3.04
C GLY A 36 11.89 4.25 4.08
N ALA A 37 13.07 4.70 3.66
CA ALA A 37 14.26 4.82 4.51
C ALA A 37 14.03 5.68 5.76
N ASP A 38 13.16 6.68 5.62
CA ASP A 38 12.76 7.62 6.68
C ASP A 38 11.81 6.98 7.72
N GLY A 39 11.30 5.78 7.47
CA GLY A 39 10.27 5.16 8.31
C GLY A 39 8.84 5.60 7.96
N SER A 40 8.68 6.47 6.97
CA SER A 40 7.39 6.92 6.46
C SER A 40 6.75 5.87 5.53
N LEU A 41 5.51 5.47 5.84
CA LEU A 41 4.67 4.69 4.93
C LEU A 41 4.35 5.55 3.71
N PHE A 42 4.72 5.10 2.52
CA PHE A 42 4.43 5.85 1.29
C PHE A 42 3.64 5.03 0.29
N ALA A 43 3.59 3.70 0.39
CA ALA A 43 2.74 2.88 -0.47
C ALA A 43 2.14 1.69 0.28
N ILE A 44 1.01 1.21 -0.21
CA ILE A 44 0.36 -0.03 0.22
C ILE A 44 -0.08 -0.81 -1.01
N THR A 45 0.00 -2.14 -0.98
CA THR A 45 -0.62 -3.03 -1.95
C THR A 45 -1.59 -3.97 -1.26
N TRP A 46 -2.66 -4.37 -1.92
CA TRP A 46 -3.60 -5.37 -1.40
C TRP A 46 -4.00 -6.30 -2.51
N ALA A 47 -4.22 -7.57 -2.17
CA ALA A 47 -4.72 -8.56 -3.10
C ALA A 47 -5.61 -9.54 -2.33
N GLY A 48 -6.86 -9.68 -2.75
CA GLY A 48 -7.79 -10.56 -2.06
C GLY A 48 -9.04 -10.90 -2.86
N PRO A 49 -9.74 -11.98 -2.49
CA PRO A 49 -10.99 -12.38 -3.13
C PRO A 49 -12.16 -11.43 -2.81
N GLN A 50 -12.05 -10.66 -1.72
CA GLN A 50 -13.11 -9.76 -1.26
C GLN A 50 -12.93 -8.36 -1.82
N ARG A 51 -13.98 -7.80 -2.45
CA ARG A 51 -13.96 -6.45 -3.02
C ARG A 51 -13.76 -5.38 -1.93
N VAL A 52 -12.57 -4.81 -1.88
CA VAL A 52 -12.30 -3.61 -1.08
C VAL A 52 -12.25 -2.34 -1.93
N GLN A 53 -12.81 -1.24 -1.42
CA GLN A 53 -12.65 0.06 -2.06
C GLN A 53 -11.26 0.61 -1.72
N ALA A 54 -10.53 1.01 -2.75
CA ALA A 54 -9.20 1.56 -2.57
C ALA A 54 -9.21 2.89 -1.79
N GLN A 55 -10.32 3.64 -1.86
CA GLN A 55 -10.52 4.83 -1.02
C GLN A 55 -10.59 4.48 0.47
N ASP A 56 -11.27 3.39 0.84
CA ASP A 56 -11.32 2.92 2.24
C ASP A 56 -9.93 2.49 2.73
N MET A 57 -9.14 1.82 1.87
CA MET A 57 -7.74 1.50 2.16
C MET A 57 -6.92 2.78 2.40
N VAL A 58 -6.98 3.75 1.50
CA VAL A 58 -6.26 5.03 1.66
C VAL A 58 -6.70 5.75 2.92
N ARG A 59 -7.99 5.82 3.23
CA ARG A 59 -8.46 6.49 4.46
C ARG A 59 -8.02 5.77 5.73
N HIS A 60 -7.85 4.45 5.67
CA HIS A 60 -7.39 3.65 6.81
C HIS A 60 -5.88 3.81 7.07
N PHE A 61 -5.06 3.70 6.02
CA PHE A 61 -3.59 3.73 6.14
C PHE A 61 -3.01 5.15 6.05
N PHE A 62 -3.69 6.03 5.30
CA PHE A 62 -3.30 7.41 5.07
C PHE A 62 -4.45 8.36 5.42
N PRO A 63 -4.82 8.50 6.70
CA PRO A 63 -5.92 9.38 7.11
C PRO A 63 -5.71 10.85 6.75
N GLN A 64 -4.45 11.27 6.58
CA GLN A 64 -4.05 12.61 6.10
C GLN A 64 -4.02 12.75 4.58
N ALA A 65 -4.24 11.67 3.83
CA ALA A 65 -4.24 11.66 2.38
C ALA A 65 -5.64 11.46 1.80
N SER A 66 -5.88 12.06 0.65
CA SER A 66 -7.13 11.89 -0.09
C SER A 66 -6.84 11.16 -1.40
N ALA A 67 -7.63 10.11 -1.67
CA ALA A 67 -7.65 9.40 -2.96
C ALA A 67 -8.57 10.09 -4.00
N GLU A 68 -9.27 11.15 -3.60
CA GLU A 68 -10.19 11.88 -4.48
C GLU A 68 -9.47 13.02 -5.21
N ASN A 69 -9.46 12.95 -6.54
CA ASN A 69 -8.80 13.90 -7.45
C ASN A 69 -9.35 15.34 -7.41
N ALA A 70 -10.39 15.63 -6.63
CA ALA A 70 -11.15 16.86 -6.79
C ALA A 70 -10.88 17.94 -5.72
N HIS A 71 -10.62 17.61 -4.44
CA HIS A 71 -10.73 18.62 -3.37
C HIS A 71 -9.75 18.49 -2.20
N ALA A 72 -8.57 17.88 -2.40
CA ALA A 72 -7.50 17.95 -1.41
C ALA A 72 -6.85 19.35 -1.42
N ALA A 73 -7.57 20.38 -0.95
CA ALA A 73 -7.08 21.75 -0.94
C ALA A 73 -5.84 21.95 -0.03
N HIS A 74 -5.57 21.01 0.88
CA HIS A 74 -4.48 21.08 1.87
C HIS A 74 -3.90 19.71 2.27
N GLY A 75 -4.21 18.62 1.55
CA GLY A 75 -3.88 17.24 1.94
C GLY A 75 -2.97 16.52 0.95
N LEU A 76 -2.26 15.48 1.41
CA LEU A 76 -1.44 14.63 0.56
C LEU A 76 -2.35 13.90 -0.46
N GLN A 77 -2.00 13.92 -1.74
CA GLN A 77 -2.76 13.19 -2.76
C GLN A 77 -2.24 11.77 -2.87
N ALA A 78 -3.10 10.77 -2.68
CA ALA A 78 -2.77 9.37 -2.87
C ALA A 78 -3.14 8.94 -4.29
N VAL A 79 -2.15 8.44 -5.03
CA VAL A 79 -2.37 7.82 -6.33
C VAL A 79 -2.77 6.37 -6.09
N VAL A 80 -3.94 6.00 -6.61
CA VAL A 80 -4.54 4.70 -6.41
C VAL A 80 -4.69 3.99 -7.74
N ARG A 81 -4.14 2.78 -7.85
CA ARG A 81 -4.28 1.91 -9.01
C ARG A 81 -4.85 0.58 -8.55
N SER A 82 -6.14 0.38 -8.76
CA SER A 82 -6.82 -0.87 -8.42
C SER A 82 -7.31 -1.57 -9.67
N ALA A 83 -7.07 -2.87 -9.77
CA ALA A 83 -7.57 -3.73 -10.84
C ALA A 83 -8.63 -4.67 -10.27
N ARG A 84 -9.75 -4.82 -10.99
CA ARG A 84 -10.75 -5.86 -10.68
C ARG A 84 -10.45 -7.06 -11.55
N GLN A 85 -10.09 -8.17 -10.93
CA GLN A 85 -9.92 -9.44 -11.60
C GLN A 85 -11.16 -10.33 -11.39
N SER A 86 -11.29 -11.38 -12.19
CA SER A 86 -12.42 -12.32 -12.09
C SER A 86 -12.46 -13.07 -10.76
N TRP A 87 -11.32 -13.19 -10.07
CA TRP A 87 -11.15 -13.95 -8.82
C TRP A 87 -11.07 -13.06 -7.56
N GLY A 88 -11.04 -11.74 -7.71
CA GLY A 88 -10.83 -10.82 -6.59
C GLY A 88 -10.54 -9.40 -7.03
N ASN A 89 -10.14 -8.56 -6.07
CA ASN A 89 -9.56 -7.27 -6.38
C ASN A 89 -8.15 -7.17 -5.83
N GLU A 90 -7.33 -6.50 -6.59
CA GLU A 90 -6.00 -6.14 -6.20
C GLU A 90 -5.78 -4.67 -6.49
N GLY A 91 -4.79 -4.09 -5.84
CA GLY A 91 -4.44 -2.73 -6.11
C GLY A 91 -3.31 -2.25 -5.26
N VAL A 92 -2.88 -1.06 -5.61
CA VAL A 92 -1.86 -0.29 -4.93
C VAL A 92 -2.38 1.10 -4.68
N ALA A 93 -2.02 1.66 -3.53
CA ALA A 93 -2.15 3.08 -3.26
C ALA A 93 -0.80 3.61 -2.79
N TYR A 94 -0.36 4.75 -3.31
CA TYR A 94 0.90 5.37 -2.92
C TYR A 94 0.82 6.89 -2.90
N LEU A 95 1.67 7.49 -2.08
CA LEU A 95 1.81 8.91 -1.87
C LEU A 95 3.06 9.41 -2.59
N PRO A 96 2.94 10.03 -3.77
CA PRO A 96 4.09 10.62 -4.46
C PRO A 96 4.82 11.68 -3.62
N ALA A 97 4.13 12.35 -2.70
CA ALA A 97 4.74 13.34 -1.81
C ALA A 97 5.66 12.75 -0.72
N LEU A 98 5.46 11.48 -0.34
CA LEU A 98 6.32 10.75 0.62
C LEU A 98 7.22 9.72 -0.08
N MET A 99 7.10 9.60 -1.39
CA MET A 99 7.85 8.64 -2.17
C MET A 99 9.34 9.07 -2.21
N PRO A 100 10.27 8.14 -1.96
CA PRO A 100 11.69 8.43 -2.15
C PRO A 100 11.94 8.87 -3.58
N MET A 101 12.81 9.86 -3.77
CA MET A 101 13.14 10.38 -5.11
C MET A 101 13.71 9.30 -6.05
N ASP A 102 14.36 8.28 -5.48
CA ASP A 102 14.95 7.15 -6.21
C ASP A 102 13.97 5.97 -6.40
N PHE A 103 12.73 6.07 -5.89
CA PHE A 103 11.76 4.99 -5.95
C PHE A 103 10.85 5.13 -7.17
N ASP A 104 10.89 4.15 -8.07
CA ASP A 104 9.99 4.14 -9.23
C ASP A 104 8.62 3.56 -8.84
N PRO A 105 7.51 4.31 -9.03
CA PRO A 105 6.18 3.83 -8.67
C PRO A 105 5.71 2.68 -9.57
N ASN A 106 6.27 2.44 -10.76
CA ASN A 106 5.93 1.26 -11.56
C ASN A 106 6.51 -0.03 -10.96
N GLY A 107 7.47 0.07 -10.05
CA GLY A 107 7.93 -1.05 -9.23
C GLY A 107 6.88 -1.55 -8.22
N LEU A 108 5.84 -0.76 -7.95
CA LEU A 108 4.71 -1.19 -7.14
C LEU A 108 3.80 -2.11 -7.94
N ALA A 109 4.07 -3.41 -7.84
CA ALA A 109 3.19 -4.43 -8.37
C ALA A 109 1.94 -4.58 -7.47
N PRO A 110 0.71 -4.59 -8.02
CA PRO A 110 -0.40 -5.25 -7.36
C PRO A 110 -0.18 -6.77 -7.26
#